data_AF-Q17839-F1
#
_entry.id   AF-Q17839-F1
#
_cell.length_a   1.000
_cell.length_b   1.000
_cell.length_c   1.000
_cell.angle_alpha   90.00
_cell.angle_beta   90.00
_cell.angle_gamma   90.00
#
_symmetry.space_group_name_H-M   'P 1'
#
loop_
_entity.id
_entity.type
_entity.pdbx_description
1 polymer ?
#
loop_
_entity_poly.entity_id
_entity_poly.type
_entity_poly.pdbx_seq_one_letter_code
_entity_poly.pdbx_strand_id
1 'polypeptide(L)'
;MPSENITPRVNDLLLENRDNRRRNGNALSTKTITYSISILVVILIMAIPIAYTLSEIVMYAYRNNETASKYIGIIINSINVRALHAPKKAEDVENSLNEDSFTTNTNPESDYLSHHYQPPSAKCNKRIVGYYTDWEPRKISAKQLQKLTHLIFTNVPMNSSGHVFFENLAQRRRFLEINRKAQLMNVKVMFSIGGHKNAEHYSTVVADSTKRSVFIDSIVSFIKSNNASGVDLFWEWPNISEMNDFITTIKELRKKLAALTKAQPKGTRYLLSIIVPSSPSDLEYYLRMDGLLHYVDFLNVLTYGYYAPWSGVNGKFVGPNAPLYGGNRENVDETMQYLICKTRTPSKLNMALSFYGRYWENVNDNVPDEMFKEADLINGKAQGMFVAWKNLAGRGWDKSEALWHEETQIPYIWNSEERKFFVFENERSLQAKMDYAADHNIGGVYIWALGADDNNDTLLNVVSSADLCEGGSGNTLISLCG
;
A
#
# COMPACT_ATOMS: atom_id res chain seq x y z
N MET A 1 -56.03 27.63 -79.63
CA MET A 1 -54.74 27.86 -80.34
C MET A 1 -54.66 29.34 -80.70
N PRO A 2 -53.50 30.01 -80.66
CA PRO A 2 -52.10 29.51 -80.71
C PRO A 2 -51.37 29.68 -79.35
N SER A 3 -50.50 28.76 -78.91
CA SER A 3 -49.06 28.57 -79.22
C SER A 3 -48.16 29.76 -78.86
N GLU A 4 -47.34 29.60 -77.81
CA GLU A 4 -45.90 29.87 -77.88
C GLU A 4 -45.19 29.32 -76.63
N ASN A 5 -44.28 28.36 -76.89
CA ASN A 5 -43.34 27.77 -75.95
C ASN A 5 -42.15 28.72 -75.79
N ILE A 6 -41.91 29.26 -74.59
CA ILE A 6 -40.64 29.94 -74.25
C ILE A 6 -40.14 29.45 -72.88
N THR A 7 -39.15 28.56 -72.96
CA THR A 7 -38.01 28.30 -72.05
C THR A 7 -38.20 28.11 -70.54
N PRO A 8 -37.88 26.92 -70.00
CA PRO A 8 -37.51 26.73 -68.60
C PRO A 8 -35.99 26.91 -68.43
N ARG A 9 -35.53 27.99 -67.79
CA ARG A 9 -34.08 28.20 -67.53
C ARG A 9 -33.73 28.66 -66.11
N VAL A 10 -34.62 28.44 -65.15
CA VAL A 10 -34.40 28.90 -63.75
C VAL A 10 -33.86 27.79 -62.82
N ASN A 11 -33.97 26.51 -63.18
CA ASN A 11 -33.52 25.42 -62.30
C ASN A 11 -32.03 25.07 -62.40
N ASP A 12 -31.36 25.36 -63.52
CA ASP A 12 -29.94 24.99 -63.68
C ASP A 12 -28.98 25.90 -62.87
N LEU A 13 -29.36 27.15 -62.63
CA LEU A 13 -28.53 28.12 -61.90
C LEU A 13 -28.43 27.84 -60.39
N LEU A 14 -29.36 27.07 -59.82
CA LEU A 14 -29.33 26.72 -58.40
C LEU A 14 -28.44 25.51 -58.11
N LEU A 15 -28.22 24.62 -59.08
CA LEU A 15 -27.32 23.47 -58.92
C LEU A 15 -25.85 23.88 -59.06
N GLU A 16 -25.54 24.80 -59.98
CA GLU A 16 -24.17 25.26 -60.21
C GLU A 16 -23.58 26.03 -59.01
N ASN A 17 -24.43 26.74 -58.26
CA ASN A 17 -24.01 27.45 -57.04
C ASN A 17 -23.72 26.51 -55.85
N ARG A 18 -24.26 25.27 -55.85
CA ARG A 18 -23.96 24.29 -54.79
C ARG A 18 -22.60 23.62 -55.00
N ASP A 19 -22.23 23.37 -56.26
CA ASP A 19 -20.93 22.76 -56.58
C ASP A 19 -19.76 23.75 -56.43
N ASN A 20 -19.97 25.03 -56.74
CA ASN A 20 -18.93 26.04 -56.53
C ASN A 20 -18.62 26.32 -55.04
N ARG A 21 -19.61 26.17 -54.13
CA ARG A 21 -19.33 26.28 -52.68
C ARG A 21 -18.57 25.08 -52.11
N ARG A 22 -18.63 23.90 -52.74
CA ARG A 22 -17.81 22.75 -52.33
C ARG A 22 -16.36 22.87 -52.82
N ARG A 23 -16.09 23.57 -53.92
CA ARG A 23 -14.73 23.72 -54.47
C ARG A 23 -13.88 24.81 -53.82
N ASN A 24 -14.49 25.86 -53.26
CA ASN A 24 -13.74 26.98 -52.69
C ASN A 24 -13.64 26.99 -51.15
N GLY A 25 -13.98 25.88 -50.49
CA GLY A 25 -13.77 25.70 -49.05
C GLY A 25 -12.39 25.10 -48.73
N ASN A 26 -11.41 25.97 -48.50
CA ASN A 26 -10.22 25.70 -47.69
C ASN A 26 -9.30 24.54 -48.15
N ALA A 27 -8.82 24.59 -49.39
CA ALA A 27 -7.51 24.00 -49.70
C ALA A 27 -6.42 24.94 -49.19
N LEU A 28 -6.12 24.90 -47.89
CA LEU A 28 -4.81 25.36 -47.40
C LEU A 28 -3.78 24.59 -48.23
N SER A 29 -3.06 25.30 -49.10
CA SER A 29 -2.06 24.73 -50.01
C SER A 29 -1.21 23.71 -49.25
N THR A 30 -1.13 22.48 -49.77
CA THR A 30 -0.29 21.39 -49.24
C THR A 30 1.15 21.83 -48.99
N LYS A 31 1.64 22.85 -49.73
CA LYS A 31 2.97 23.46 -49.51
C LYS A 31 3.08 24.22 -48.17
N THR A 32 2.02 24.86 -47.70
CA THR A 32 2.04 25.60 -46.43
C THR A 32 2.09 24.63 -45.24
N ILE A 33 1.39 23.49 -45.37
CA ILE A 33 1.37 22.44 -44.34
C ILE A 33 2.75 21.77 -44.23
N THR A 34 3.36 21.39 -45.35
CA THR A 34 4.69 20.76 -45.33
C THR A 34 5.76 21.70 -44.80
N TYR A 35 5.75 22.98 -45.19
CA TYR A 35 6.70 23.97 -44.67
C TYR A 35 6.58 24.18 -43.16
N SER A 36 5.34 24.20 -42.64
CA SER A 36 5.08 24.33 -41.20
C SER A 36 5.59 23.11 -40.42
N ILE A 37 5.41 21.90 -40.96
CA ILE A 37 5.92 20.66 -40.34
C ILE A 37 7.45 20.66 -40.31
N SER A 38 8.11 21.04 -41.41
CA SER A 38 9.58 21.09 -41.47
C SER A 38 10.19 22.06 -40.45
N ILE A 39 9.58 23.24 -40.26
CA ILE A 39 10.01 24.21 -39.23
C ILE A 39 9.87 23.59 -37.83
N LEU A 40 8.76 22.91 -37.57
CA LEU A 40 8.49 22.28 -36.27
C LEU A 40 9.49 21.17 -35.95
N VAL A 41 9.85 20.35 -36.93
CA VAL A 41 10.88 19.31 -36.79
C VAL A 41 12.25 19.92 -36.51
N VAL A 42 12.64 20.99 -37.20
CA VAL A 42 13.92 21.68 -36.96
C VAL A 42 13.97 22.30 -35.56
N ILE A 43 12.87 22.92 -35.10
CA ILE A 43 12.76 23.45 -33.74
C ILE A 43 12.93 22.33 -32.70
N LEU A 44 12.29 21.18 -32.90
CA LEU A 44 12.42 20.03 -31.99
C LEU A 44 13.84 19.48 -31.97
N ILE A 45 14.49 19.37 -33.13
CA ILE A 45 15.88 18.90 -33.23
C ILE A 45 16.84 19.87 -32.53
N MET A 46 16.64 21.19 -32.66
CA MET A 46 17.47 22.18 -31.96
C MET A 46 17.16 22.30 -30.47
N ALA A 47 15.94 22.03 -30.04
CA ALA A 47 15.55 22.10 -28.63
C ALA A 47 16.24 21.04 -27.76
N ILE A 48 16.52 19.85 -28.31
CA ILE A 48 17.11 18.74 -27.54
C ILE A 48 18.55 19.06 -27.07
N PRO A 49 19.50 19.49 -27.94
CA PRO A 49 20.84 19.87 -27.50
C PRO A 49 20.84 21.07 -26.55
N ILE A 50 19.97 22.05 -26.77
CA ILE A 50 19.83 23.24 -25.90
C ILE A 50 19.35 22.80 -24.50
N ALA A 51 18.35 21.93 -24.42
CA ALA A 51 17.88 21.39 -23.15
C ALA A 51 18.98 20.60 -22.41
N TYR A 52 19.77 19.82 -23.15
CA TYR A 52 20.89 19.08 -22.59
C TYR A 52 21.99 19.99 -22.04
N THR A 53 22.43 20.99 -22.82
CA THR A 53 23.43 21.97 -22.35
C THR A 53 22.93 22.79 -21.17
N LEU A 54 21.66 23.19 -21.17
CA LEU A 54 21.07 23.91 -20.04
C LEU A 54 21.04 23.03 -18.77
N SER A 55 20.74 21.73 -18.92
CA SER A 55 20.77 20.76 -17.82
C SER A 55 22.17 20.64 -17.21
N GLU A 56 23.21 20.54 -18.02
CA GLU A 56 24.60 20.48 -17.54
C GLU A 56 25.01 21.77 -16.81
N ILE A 57 24.64 22.94 -17.32
CA ILE A 57 24.91 24.24 -16.67
C ILE A 57 24.20 24.32 -15.31
N VAL A 58 22.93 23.89 -15.23
CA VAL A 58 22.16 23.86 -13.97
C VAL A 58 22.80 22.90 -12.96
N MET A 59 23.20 21.70 -13.37
CA MET A 59 23.86 20.73 -12.50
C MET A 59 25.25 21.21 -12.04
N TYR A 60 25.99 21.89 -12.90
CA TYR A 60 27.26 22.52 -12.53
C TYR A 60 27.06 23.63 -11.50
N ALA A 61 26.07 24.51 -11.70
CA ALA A 61 25.73 25.57 -10.75
C ALA A 61 25.26 24.99 -9.40
N TYR A 62 24.44 23.94 -9.42
CA TYR A 62 23.97 23.24 -8.22
C TYR A 62 25.11 22.68 -7.36
N ARG A 63 26.18 22.17 -8.00
CA ARG A 63 27.34 21.60 -7.31
C ARG A 63 28.32 22.65 -6.77
N ASN A 64 28.46 23.78 -7.46
CA ASN A 64 29.55 24.72 -7.20
C ASN A 64 29.11 26.06 -6.58
N ASN A 65 27.81 26.35 -6.51
CA ASN A 65 27.29 27.59 -5.93
C ASN A 65 26.20 27.27 -4.90
N GLU A 66 26.49 27.55 -3.63
CA GLU A 66 25.62 27.23 -2.49
C GLU A 66 24.24 27.91 -2.60
N THR A 67 24.19 29.14 -3.12
CA THR A 67 22.92 29.85 -3.35
C THR A 67 22.12 29.17 -4.45
N ALA A 68 22.77 28.83 -5.57
CA ALA A 68 22.12 28.11 -6.67
C ALA A 68 21.64 26.72 -6.22
N SER A 69 22.43 26.02 -5.40
CA SER A 69 22.09 24.71 -4.83
C SER A 69 20.79 24.76 -4.04
N LYS A 70 20.63 25.77 -3.17
CA LYS A 70 19.41 25.98 -2.38
C LYS A 70 18.17 26.22 -3.24
N TYR A 71 18.26 27.09 -4.25
CA TYR A 71 17.12 27.41 -5.13
C TYR A 71 16.79 26.26 -6.10
N ILE A 72 17.80 25.67 -6.74
CA ILE A 72 17.64 24.55 -7.65
C ILE A 72 17.12 23.32 -6.88
N GLY A 73 17.57 23.09 -5.64
CA GLY A 73 17.05 22.02 -4.78
C GLY A 73 15.55 22.15 -4.48
N ILE A 74 15.05 23.38 -4.25
CA ILE A 74 13.61 23.64 -4.09
C ILE A 74 12.86 23.29 -5.39
N ILE A 75 13.39 23.69 -6.55
CA ILE A 75 12.77 23.41 -7.85
C ILE A 75 12.79 21.91 -8.15
N ILE A 76 13.92 21.22 -7.96
CA ILE A 76 14.04 19.77 -8.15
C ILE A 76 13.04 19.03 -7.24
N ASN A 77 12.91 19.43 -5.98
CA ASN A 77 11.91 18.84 -5.10
C ASN A 77 10.48 19.10 -5.61
N SER A 78 10.17 20.30 -6.13
CA SER A 78 8.86 20.59 -6.72
C SER A 78 8.57 19.82 -8.02
N ILE A 79 9.59 19.57 -8.85
CA ILE A 79 9.48 18.81 -10.09
C ILE A 79 9.39 17.32 -9.79
N ASN A 80 10.19 16.79 -8.85
CA ASN A 80 10.08 15.41 -8.39
C ASN A 80 8.69 15.14 -7.82
N VAL A 81 8.11 16.12 -7.12
CA VAL A 81 6.71 16.05 -6.66
C VAL A 81 5.72 16.00 -7.83
N ARG A 82 5.94 16.68 -8.96
CA ARG A 82 5.06 16.58 -10.15
C ARG A 82 5.33 15.36 -11.04
N ALA A 83 6.59 14.95 -11.20
CA ALA A 83 7.01 13.88 -12.10
C ALA A 83 6.77 12.49 -11.50
N LEU A 84 6.79 12.37 -10.16
CA LEU A 84 6.38 11.12 -9.48
C LEU A 84 4.86 10.90 -9.48
N HIS A 85 4.04 11.92 -9.81
CA HIS A 85 2.58 11.84 -9.70
C HIS A 85 1.82 11.89 -11.04
N ALA A 86 2.49 11.67 -12.17
CA ALA A 86 1.75 11.31 -13.39
C ALA A 86 1.62 9.78 -13.45
N PRO A 87 0.46 9.18 -13.14
CA PRO A 87 0.25 7.74 -13.26
C PRO A 87 0.34 7.37 -14.74
N LYS A 88 1.48 6.80 -15.15
CA LYS A 88 1.57 6.06 -16.40
C LYS A 88 0.90 4.71 -16.16
N LYS A 89 -0.29 4.58 -16.74
CA LYS A 89 -1.06 3.34 -16.85
C LYS A 89 -0.11 2.17 -17.13
N ALA A 90 -0.03 1.23 -16.19
CA ALA A 90 0.38 -0.12 -16.51
C ALA A 90 -0.87 -0.81 -17.09
N GLU A 91 -1.01 -0.71 -18.41
CA GLU A 91 -1.69 -1.76 -19.18
C GLU A 91 -0.89 -3.03 -18.93
N ASP A 92 -1.51 -4.01 -18.28
CA ASP A 92 -1.33 -5.45 -18.50
C ASP A 92 -2.08 -6.22 -17.41
N VAL A 93 -2.65 -7.36 -17.79
CA VAL A 93 -3.47 -8.29 -17.00
C VAL A 93 -4.98 -7.98 -16.98
N GLU A 94 -5.54 -7.81 -18.17
CA GLU A 94 -6.91 -8.22 -18.49
C GLU A 94 -6.80 -9.42 -19.44
N ASN A 95 -7.04 -10.63 -18.91
CA ASN A 95 -7.42 -11.88 -19.61
C ASN A 95 -6.95 -13.11 -18.82
N SER A 96 -7.76 -13.55 -17.87
CA SER A 96 -8.10 -14.95 -17.61
C SER A 96 -8.96 -15.00 -16.35
N LEU A 97 -9.83 -16.01 -16.25
CA LEU A 97 -10.73 -16.28 -15.13
C LEU A 97 -12.12 -15.60 -15.21
N ASN A 98 -12.73 -15.66 -16.40
CA ASN A 98 -14.16 -15.94 -16.48
C ASN A 98 -14.33 -17.45 -16.60
N GLU A 99 -15.12 -18.01 -15.68
CA GLU A 99 -15.76 -19.35 -15.65
C GLU A 99 -15.51 -20.01 -14.30
N ASP A 100 -16.42 -19.77 -13.36
CA ASP A 100 -16.94 -20.88 -12.56
C ASP A 100 -18.38 -20.55 -12.13
N SER A 101 -19.27 -21.40 -12.61
CA SER A 101 -20.70 -21.38 -12.42
C SER A 101 -21.09 -21.51 -10.94
N PHE A 102 -22.06 -20.69 -10.54
CA PHE A 102 -22.74 -20.76 -9.26
C PHE A 102 -23.34 -22.15 -9.01
N THR A 103 -22.74 -22.91 -8.10
CA THR A 103 -23.47 -23.96 -7.37
C THR A 103 -23.65 -23.50 -5.93
N THR A 104 -24.91 -23.29 -5.55
CA THR A 104 -25.32 -23.01 -4.18
C THR A 104 -25.21 -24.29 -3.36
N ASN A 105 -23.99 -24.66 -2.98
CA ASN A 105 -23.81 -25.68 -1.96
C ASN A 105 -24.05 -25.03 -0.59
N THR A 106 -25.18 -25.39 0.02
CA THR A 106 -25.50 -25.18 1.43
C THR A 106 -24.46 -25.93 2.28
N ASN A 107 -23.37 -25.27 2.65
CA ASN A 107 -22.33 -25.86 3.49
C ASN A 107 -22.70 -25.75 4.99
N PRO A 108 -22.30 -26.75 5.81
CA PRO A 108 -22.71 -26.88 7.20
C PRO A 108 -21.91 -25.91 8.10
N GLU A 109 -22.25 -24.62 8.04
CA GLU A 109 -21.67 -23.59 8.93
C GLU A 109 -22.24 -23.65 10.36
N SER A 110 -23.22 -24.52 10.67
CA SER A 110 -23.88 -24.57 11.99
C SER A 110 -22.99 -25.14 13.10
N ASP A 111 -22.04 -26.03 12.79
CA ASP A 111 -21.26 -26.73 13.82
C ASP A 111 -20.17 -25.83 14.44
N TYR A 112 -19.68 -24.84 13.68
CA TYR A 112 -18.63 -23.91 14.11
C TYR A 112 -19.12 -22.82 15.08
N LEU A 113 -20.44 -22.58 15.16
CA LEU A 113 -21.02 -21.61 16.10
C LEU A 113 -21.01 -22.12 17.55
N SER A 114 -20.78 -23.42 17.76
CA SER A 114 -20.80 -24.04 19.09
C SER A 114 -19.52 -23.81 19.90
N HIS A 115 -18.37 -23.65 19.24
CA HIS A 115 -17.07 -23.48 19.89
C HIS A 115 -16.50 -22.09 19.62
N HIS A 116 -16.58 -21.21 20.61
CA HIS A 116 -15.94 -19.89 20.61
C HIS A 116 -14.41 -20.06 20.72
N TYR A 117 -13.77 -20.54 19.64
CA TYR A 117 -12.32 -20.54 19.57
C TYR A 117 -11.84 -19.10 19.40
N GLN A 118 -10.93 -18.67 20.28
CA GLN A 118 -10.17 -17.43 20.14
C GLN A 118 -8.68 -17.79 20.22
N PRO A 119 -7.80 -17.06 19.53
CA PRO A 119 -6.37 -17.32 19.62
C PRO A 119 -5.89 -17.10 21.07
N PRO A 120 -4.85 -17.83 21.54
CA PRO A 120 -4.31 -17.67 22.90
C PRO A 120 -4.01 -16.21 23.27
N SER A 121 -3.53 -15.42 22.31
CA SER A 121 -3.25 -14.00 22.42
C SER A 121 -4.42 -13.15 22.95
N ALA A 122 -5.67 -13.57 22.69
CA ALA A 122 -6.85 -12.87 23.18
C ALA A 122 -6.94 -12.85 24.72
N LYS A 123 -6.40 -13.87 25.40
CA LYS A 123 -6.43 -13.99 26.88
C LYS A 123 -5.70 -12.83 27.58
N CYS A 124 -4.67 -12.29 26.96
CA CYS A 124 -3.87 -11.18 27.47
C CYS A 124 -4.06 -9.87 26.68
N ASN A 125 -5.14 -9.76 25.89
CA ASN A 125 -5.45 -8.60 25.03
C ASN A 125 -4.38 -8.27 23.97
N LYS A 126 -3.53 -9.24 23.61
CA LYS A 126 -2.58 -9.11 22.50
C LYS A 126 -3.30 -9.23 21.18
N ARG A 127 -2.76 -8.61 20.14
CA ARG A 127 -3.43 -8.49 18.84
C ARG A 127 -2.78 -9.40 17.81
N ILE A 128 -3.63 -10.13 17.09
CA ILE A 128 -3.34 -10.68 15.77
C ILE A 128 -4.29 -9.96 14.81
N VAL A 129 -3.73 -9.07 13.99
CA VAL A 129 -4.48 -8.21 13.06
C VAL A 129 -4.27 -8.71 11.63
N GLY A 130 -5.33 -9.22 11.00
CA GLY A 130 -5.24 -9.65 9.60
C GLY A 130 -5.68 -8.54 8.64
N TYR A 131 -4.81 -8.08 7.75
CA TYR A 131 -5.25 -7.26 6.62
C TYR A 131 -5.86 -8.15 5.55
N TYR A 132 -7.08 -7.81 5.14
CA TYR A 132 -7.84 -8.53 4.14
C TYR A 132 -8.06 -7.63 2.92
N THR A 133 -7.49 -8.03 1.79
CA THR A 133 -7.46 -7.19 0.60
C THR A 133 -8.68 -7.41 -0.30
N ASP A 134 -9.19 -6.34 -0.91
CA ASP A 134 -10.42 -6.39 -1.71
C ASP A 134 -10.29 -7.21 -3.01
N TRP A 135 -9.07 -7.28 -3.57
CA TRP A 135 -8.71 -8.05 -4.77
C TRP A 135 -8.49 -9.53 -4.52
N GLU A 136 -8.59 -10.03 -3.28
CA GLU A 136 -8.47 -11.47 -3.02
C GLU A 136 -9.61 -12.22 -3.73
N PRO A 137 -9.35 -13.23 -4.56
CA PRO A 137 -10.43 -14.02 -5.17
C PRO A 137 -11.13 -14.89 -4.10
N ARG A 138 -10.36 -15.39 -3.12
CA ARG A 138 -10.85 -16.23 -2.04
C ARG A 138 -11.59 -15.39 -1.00
N LYS A 139 -12.76 -15.85 -0.57
CA LYS A 139 -13.43 -15.29 0.62
C LYS A 139 -12.74 -15.78 1.88
N ILE A 140 -12.57 -14.91 2.87
CA ILE A 140 -12.11 -15.33 4.20
C ILE A 140 -13.08 -16.36 4.81
N SER A 141 -12.52 -17.45 5.33
CA SER A 141 -13.28 -18.51 6.00
C SER A 141 -13.56 -18.20 7.47
N ALA A 142 -14.56 -18.85 8.05
CA ALA A 142 -14.81 -18.77 9.50
C ALA A 142 -13.58 -19.24 10.29
N LYS A 143 -12.92 -20.33 9.86
CA LYS A 143 -11.69 -20.85 10.49
C LYS A 143 -10.55 -19.82 10.50
N GLN A 144 -10.36 -19.07 9.42
CA GLN A 144 -9.38 -17.99 9.37
C GLN A 144 -9.76 -16.83 10.30
N LEU A 145 -11.04 -16.45 10.36
CA LEU A 145 -11.50 -15.41 11.26
C LEU A 145 -11.27 -15.77 12.74
N GLN A 146 -11.54 -17.01 13.16
CA GLN A 146 -11.31 -17.47 14.55
C GLN A 146 -9.85 -17.38 15.01
N LYS A 147 -8.91 -17.29 14.08
CA LYS A 147 -7.47 -17.14 14.36
C LYS A 147 -7.03 -15.69 14.57
N LEU A 148 -7.95 -14.74 14.39
CA LEU A 148 -7.68 -13.31 14.45
C LEU A 148 -8.35 -12.68 15.67
N THR A 149 -7.77 -11.58 16.13
CA THR A 149 -8.41 -10.68 17.10
C THR A 149 -9.07 -9.49 16.40
N HIS A 150 -8.45 -9.05 15.30
CA HIS A 150 -8.90 -7.95 14.48
C HIS A 150 -8.72 -8.32 13.01
N LEU A 151 -9.66 -7.87 12.18
CA LEU A 151 -9.53 -7.88 10.73
C LEU A 151 -9.64 -6.46 10.23
N ILE A 152 -8.72 -6.05 9.35
CA ILE A 152 -8.77 -4.75 8.68
C ILE A 152 -9.08 -4.98 7.21
N PHE A 153 -10.27 -4.58 6.77
CA PHE A 153 -10.68 -4.63 5.37
C PHE A 153 -10.08 -3.44 4.61
N THR A 154 -9.26 -3.68 3.59
CA THR A 154 -8.46 -2.61 2.95
C THR A 154 -9.20 -1.89 1.83
N ASN A 155 -8.60 -0.79 1.36
CA ASN A 155 -8.99 -0.06 0.15
C ASN A 155 -10.42 0.50 0.19
N VAL A 156 -10.94 0.89 1.36
CA VAL A 156 -12.20 1.64 1.39
C VAL A 156 -11.91 3.05 0.84
N PRO A 157 -12.54 3.44 -0.29
CA PRO A 157 -12.22 4.70 -0.94
C PRO A 157 -12.70 5.92 -0.14
N MET A 158 -11.95 7.00 -0.30
CA MET A 158 -12.32 8.37 0.07
C MET A 158 -12.27 9.20 -1.20
N ASN A 159 -13.29 10.04 -1.47
CA ASN A 159 -13.25 10.95 -2.60
C ASN A 159 -12.59 12.31 -2.25
N SER A 160 -12.42 13.17 -3.26
CA SER A 160 -11.79 14.49 -3.11
C SER A 160 -12.50 15.50 -2.19
N SER A 161 -13.75 15.20 -1.80
CA SER A 161 -14.52 15.97 -0.80
C SER A 161 -14.37 15.41 0.62
N GLY A 162 -13.65 14.30 0.78
CA GLY A 162 -13.48 13.59 2.04
C GLY A 162 -14.55 12.51 2.30
N HIS A 163 -15.52 12.29 1.43
CA HIS A 163 -16.55 11.28 1.70
C HIS A 163 -16.01 9.86 1.54
N VAL A 164 -16.23 9.01 2.55
CA VAL A 164 -15.86 7.59 2.61
C VAL A 164 -17.06 6.73 2.19
N PHE A 165 -16.84 5.78 1.29
CA PHE A 165 -17.90 4.96 0.70
C PHE A 165 -17.36 3.58 0.30
N PHE A 166 -18.26 2.65 -0.04
CA PHE A 166 -17.83 1.43 -0.74
C PHE A 166 -17.73 1.72 -2.22
N GLU A 167 -16.66 1.26 -2.86
CA GLU A 167 -16.44 1.42 -4.30
C GLU A 167 -17.62 0.90 -5.13
N ASN A 168 -18.21 -0.24 -4.72
CA ASN A 168 -19.32 -0.88 -5.40
C ASN A 168 -20.12 -1.81 -4.47
N LEU A 169 -21.22 -2.37 -4.97
CA LEU A 169 -22.08 -3.29 -4.22
C LEU A 169 -21.36 -4.59 -3.82
N ALA A 170 -20.38 -5.05 -4.59
CA ALA A 170 -19.62 -6.26 -4.28
C ALA A 170 -18.72 -6.05 -3.06
N GLN A 171 -17.98 -4.93 -2.99
CA GLN A 171 -17.16 -4.55 -1.84
C GLN A 171 -18.04 -4.41 -0.58
N ARG A 172 -19.19 -3.72 -0.69
CA ARG A 172 -20.16 -3.59 0.41
C ARG A 172 -20.65 -4.95 0.91
N ARG A 173 -21.11 -5.83 0.02
CA ARG A 173 -21.59 -7.16 0.39
C ARG A 173 -20.50 -7.97 1.08
N ARG A 174 -19.26 -7.90 0.58
CA ARG A 174 -18.11 -8.61 1.14
C ARG A 174 -17.81 -8.15 2.56
N PHE A 175 -17.74 -6.84 2.79
CA PHE A 175 -17.54 -6.28 4.12
C PHE A 175 -18.63 -6.71 5.11
N LEU A 176 -19.91 -6.61 4.72
CA LEU A 176 -21.03 -6.98 5.59
C LEU A 176 -21.08 -8.49 5.87
N GLU A 177 -20.74 -9.34 4.91
CA GLU A 177 -20.64 -10.79 5.11
C GLU A 177 -19.55 -11.13 6.14
N ILE A 178 -18.37 -10.52 6.01
CA ILE A 178 -17.26 -10.70 6.95
C ILE A 178 -17.64 -10.22 8.33
N ASN A 179 -18.23 -9.03 8.45
CA ASN A 179 -18.60 -8.44 9.73
C ASN A 179 -19.63 -9.31 10.47
N ARG A 180 -20.65 -9.82 9.76
CA ARG A 180 -21.64 -10.75 10.34
C ARG A 180 -20.98 -12.01 10.89
N LYS A 181 -20.04 -12.62 10.15
CA LYS A 181 -19.31 -13.81 10.59
C LYS A 181 -18.44 -13.49 11.81
N ALA A 182 -17.64 -12.44 11.72
CA ALA A 182 -16.70 -12.01 12.75
C ALA A 182 -17.37 -11.70 14.10
N GLN A 183 -18.58 -11.14 14.09
CA GLN A 183 -19.36 -10.88 15.31
C GLN A 183 -19.68 -12.16 16.10
N LEU A 184 -19.95 -13.26 15.42
CA LEU A 184 -20.21 -14.56 16.06
C LEU A 184 -18.96 -15.17 16.69
N MET A 185 -17.78 -14.62 16.39
CA MET A 185 -16.47 -15.12 16.84
C MET A 185 -15.71 -14.10 17.70
N ASN A 186 -16.37 -12.98 18.06
CA ASN A 186 -15.78 -11.88 18.82
C ASN A 186 -14.49 -11.33 18.16
N VAL A 187 -14.48 -11.26 16.83
CA VAL A 187 -13.40 -10.65 16.03
C VAL A 187 -13.80 -9.22 15.67
N LYS A 188 -12.92 -8.26 15.92
CA LYS A 188 -13.17 -6.84 15.62
C LYS A 188 -12.90 -6.55 14.15
N VAL A 189 -13.92 -6.13 13.41
CA VAL A 189 -13.77 -5.79 11.99
C VAL A 189 -13.64 -4.28 11.83
N MET A 190 -12.46 -3.86 11.40
CA MET A 190 -12.13 -2.48 11.05
C MET A 190 -12.00 -2.35 9.53
N PHE A 191 -11.89 -1.13 9.03
CA PHE A 191 -11.59 -0.86 7.62
C PHE A 191 -10.44 0.13 7.50
N SER A 192 -9.61 -0.03 6.48
CA SER A 192 -8.50 0.87 6.17
C SER A 192 -8.88 1.81 5.03
N ILE A 193 -8.55 3.09 5.21
CA ILE A 193 -8.66 4.11 4.17
C ILE A 193 -7.24 4.43 3.67
N GLY A 194 -7.05 4.35 2.35
CA GLY A 194 -5.76 4.54 1.69
C GLY A 194 -4.96 3.25 1.52
N GLY A 195 -3.64 3.37 1.66
CA GLY A 195 -2.64 2.40 1.20
C GLY A 195 -2.20 2.67 -0.23
N HIS A 196 -1.80 1.61 -0.95
CA HIS A 196 -1.34 1.73 -2.35
C HIS A 196 -2.41 2.25 -3.33
N LYS A 197 -3.68 2.22 -2.94
CA LYS A 197 -4.82 2.80 -3.66
C LYS A 197 -5.56 3.79 -2.76
N ASN A 198 -6.26 4.75 -3.35
CA ASN A 198 -7.17 5.65 -2.63
C ASN A 198 -6.50 6.56 -1.58
N ALA A 199 -5.21 6.82 -1.70
CA ALA A 199 -4.47 7.74 -0.84
C ALA A 199 -4.28 9.14 -1.47
N GLU A 200 -4.60 9.29 -2.76
CA GLU A 200 -4.35 10.49 -3.57
C GLU A 200 -5.09 11.75 -3.07
N HIS A 201 -6.14 11.57 -2.27
CA HIS A 201 -6.94 12.67 -1.74
C HIS A 201 -6.55 13.09 -0.33
N TYR A 202 -5.72 12.32 0.39
CA TYR A 202 -5.36 12.63 1.79
C TYR A 202 -4.87 14.06 1.95
N SER A 203 -3.83 14.46 1.21
CA SER A 203 -3.22 15.79 1.31
C SER A 203 -4.25 16.91 1.18
N THR A 204 -5.10 16.85 0.16
CA THR A 204 -6.12 17.88 -0.11
C THR A 204 -7.30 17.87 0.86
N VAL A 205 -7.63 16.70 1.43
CA VAL A 205 -8.77 16.53 2.34
C VAL A 205 -8.38 16.94 3.75
N VAL A 206 -7.20 16.53 4.24
CA VAL A 206 -6.80 16.83 5.62
C VAL A 206 -6.41 18.30 5.82
N ALA A 207 -5.86 18.95 4.79
CA ALA A 207 -5.44 20.35 4.85
C ALA A 207 -6.62 21.34 4.91
N ASP A 208 -7.75 20.98 4.33
CA ASP A 208 -8.98 21.80 4.33
C ASP A 208 -9.87 21.44 5.51
N SER A 209 -10.16 22.38 6.41
CA SER A 209 -10.96 22.11 7.62
C SER A 209 -12.38 21.63 7.33
N THR A 210 -12.99 22.09 6.24
CA THR A 210 -14.35 21.70 5.85
C THR A 210 -14.34 20.27 5.31
N LYS A 211 -13.42 19.95 4.40
CA LYS A 211 -13.27 18.58 3.87
C LYS A 211 -12.84 17.60 4.94
N ARG A 212 -11.94 17.99 5.84
CA ARG A 212 -11.54 17.20 7.01
C ARG A 212 -12.73 16.89 7.91
N SER A 213 -13.60 17.85 8.18
CA SER A 213 -14.83 17.60 8.94
C SER A 213 -15.75 16.62 8.21
N VAL A 214 -15.95 16.77 6.89
CA VAL A 214 -16.73 15.82 6.08
C VAL A 214 -16.12 14.42 6.16
N PHE A 215 -14.80 14.31 6.07
CA PHE A 215 -14.08 13.05 6.18
C PHE A 215 -14.29 12.35 7.51
N ILE A 216 -14.10 13.08 8.60
CA ILE A 216 -14.28 12.54 9.95
C ILE A 216 -15.73 12.11 10.19
N ASP A 217 -16.70 12.94 9.80
CA ASP A 217 -18.12 12.62 9.95
C ASP A 217 -18.54 11.45 9.05
N SER A 218 -17.93 11.31 7.87
CA SER A 218 -18.15 10.19 6.97
C SER A 218 -17.57 8.88 7.54
N ILE A 219 -16.37 8.89 8.14
CA ILE A 219 -15.81 7.73 8.86
C ILE A 219 -16.77 7.27 9.97
N VAL A 220 -17.23 8.20 10.82
CA VAL A 220 -18.16 7.92 11.91
C VAL A 220 -19.46 7.32 11.38
N SER A 221 -19.97 7.87 10.28
CA SER A 221 -21.20 7.39 9.62
C SER A 221 -21.02 6.01 8.99
N PHE A 222 -19.84 5.74 8.41
CA PHE A 222 -19.49 4.45 7.83
C PHE A 222 -19.37 3.37 8.91
N ILE A 223 -18.72 3.68 10.04
CA ILE A 223 -18.64 2.82 11.22
C ILE A 223 -20.03 2.42 11.69
N LYS A 224 -20.92 3.40 11.90
CA LYS A 224 -22.28 3.18 12.39
C LYS A 224 -23.12 2.38 11.39
N SER A 225 -23.13 2.79 10.13
CA SER A 225 -23.99 2.22 9.09
C SER A 225 -23.62 0.78 8.73
N ASN A 226 -22.36 0.41 8.91
CA ASN A 226 -21.84 -0.91 8.53
C ASN A 226 -21.44 -1.77 9.75
N ASN A 227 -21.73 -1.30 10.96
CA ASN A 227 -21.44 -1.96 12.23
C ASN A 227 -19.94 -2.32 12.38
N ALA A 228 -19.04 -1.47 11.90
CA ALA A 228 -17.61 -1.67 12.00
C ALA A 228 -17.12 -1.40 13.44
N SER A 229 -16.07 -2.09 13.87
CA SER A 229 -15.44 -1.90 15.18
C SER A 229 -14.48 -0.70 15.22
N GLY A 230 -14.09 -0.16 14.07
CA GLY A 230 -13.14 0.95 14.01
C GLY A 230 -12.62 1.22 12.60
N VAL A 231 -11.60 2.07 12.54
CA VAL A 231 -10.96 2.54 11.32
C VAL A 231 -9.45 2.48 11.45
N ASP A 232 -8.77 2.19 10.35
CA ASP A 232 -7.33 2.23 10.16
C ASP A 232 -7.00 3.31 9.13
N LEU A 233 -6.05 4.21 9.42
CA LEU A 233 -5.60 5.21 8.45
C LEU A 233 -4.25 4.81 7.89
N PHE A 234 -4.20 4.56 6.58
CA PHE A 234 -2.97 4.20 5.88
C PHE A 234 -2.63 5.27 4.84
N TRP A 235 -1.77 6.23 5.22
CA TRP A 235 -1.26 7.27 4.34
C TRP A 235 0.26 7.18 4.21
N GLU A 236 0.73 6.74 3.05
CA GLU A 236 2.14 6.53 2.70
C GLU A 236 2.63 7.61 1.71
N TRP A 237 3.57 8.51 2.06
CA TRP A 237 3.76 9.06 3.40
C TRP A 237 3.56 10.59 3.32
N PRO A 238 2.93 11.22 4.32
CA PRO A 238 2.79 12.68 4.36
C PRO A 238 4.16 13.35 4.51
N ASN A 239 4.33 14.51 3.87
CA ASN A 239 5.47 15.37 4.17
C ASN A 239 5.29 16.09 5.53
N ILE A 240 6.33 16.81 5.98
CA ILE A 240 6.34 17.47 7.30
C ILE A 240 5.15 18.43 7.49
N SER A 241 4.77 19.21 6.46
CA SER A 241 3.64 20.14 6.55
C SER A 241 2.32 19.37 6.66
N GLU A 242 2.16 18.35 5.83
CA GLU A 242 0.97 17.48 5.79
C GLU A 242 0.79 16.69 7.10
N MET A 243 1.88 16.36 7.79
CA MET A 243 1.85 15.64 9.06
C MET A 243 1.05 16.38 10.14
N ASN A 244 1.13 17.71 10.19
CA ASN A 244 0.38 18.52 11.15
C ASN A 244 -1.13 18.42 10.92
N ASP A 245 -1.55 18.47 9.66
CA ASP A 245 -2.95 18.34 9.26
C ASP A 245 -3.45 16.91 9.52
N PHE A 246 -2.59 15.90 9.29
CA PHE A 246 -2.90 14.51 9.58
C PHE A 246 -3.15 14.29 11.08
N ILE A 247 -2.27 14.80 11.93
CA ILE A 247 -2.40 14.66 13.39
C ILE A 247 -3.63 15.40 13.91
N THR A 248 -3.92 16.57 13.35
CA THR A 248 -5.17 17.29 13.65
C THR A 248 -6.38 16.43 13.29
N THR A 249 -6.37 15.79 12.13
CA THR A 249 -7.40 14.83 11.70
C THR A 249 -7.57 13.68 12.70
N ILE A 250 -6.46 13.06 13.15
CA ILE A 250 -6.48 11.96 14.13
C ILE A 250 -7.08 12.41 15.48
N LYS A 251 -6.70 13.61 15.95
CA LYS A 251 -7.22 14.21 17.20
C LYS A 251 -8.74 14.43 17.13
N GLU A 252 -9.20 15.08 16.06
CA GLU A 252 -10.61 15.37 15.84
C GLU A 252 -11.44 14.07 15.66
N LEU A 253 -10.90 13.11 14.91
CA LEU A 253 -11.50 11.79 14.71
C LEU A 253 -11.64 11.03 16.03
N ARG A 254 -10.59 10.97 16.86
CA ARG A 254 -10.67 10.30 18.17
C ARG A 254 -11.75 10.92 19.05
N LYS A 255 -11.89 12.25 19.06
CA LYS A 255 -12.95 12.96 19.81
C LYS A 255 -14.34 12.53 19.35
N LYS A 256 -14.57 12.46 18.03
CA LYS A 256 -15.86 12.03 17.45
C LYS A 256 -16.15 10.56 17.73
N LEU A 257 -15.16 9.67 17.62
CA LEU A 257 -15.31 8.27 17.99
C LEU A 257 -15.59 8.08 19.49
N ALA A 258 -14.98 8.90 20.36
CA ALA A 258 -15.27 8.88 21.79
C ALA A 258 -16.71 9.34 22.10
N ALA A 259 -17.21 10.36 21.39
CA ALA A 259 -18.60 10.77 21.48
C ALA A 259 -19.56 9.68 20.99
N LEU A 260 -19.23 9.02 19.87
CA LEU A 260 -20.00 7.89 19.36
C LEU A 260 -20.05 6.74 20.39
N THR A 261 -18.93 6.38 20.99
CA THR A 261 -18.85 5.37 22.06
C THR A 261 -19.75 5.70 23.25
N LYS A 262 -19.80 6.96 23.70
CA LYS A 262 -20.68 7.38 24.82
C LYS A 262 -22.17 7.22 24.52
N ALA A 263 -22.56 7.24 23.25
CA ALA A 263 -23.93 7.07 22.80
C ALA A 263 -24.32 5.59 22.56
N GLN A 264 -23.39 4.65 22.73
CA GLN A 264 -23.61 3.21 22.55
C GLN A 264 -23.76 2.48 23.90
N PRO A 265 -24.27 1.24 23.90
CA PRO A 265 -24.28 0.40 25.10
C PRO A 265 -22.91 0.34 25.80
N LYS A 266 -22.94 0.19 27.12
CA LYS A 266 -21.74 0.11 27.94
C LYS A 266 -20.83 -1.02 27.44
N GLY A 267 -19.56 -0.69 27.19
CA GLY A 267 -18.54 -1.63 26.69
C GLY A 267 -18.19 -1.45 25.20
N THR A 268 -18.99 -0.73 24.42
CA THR A 268 -18.69 -0.48 23.00
C THR A 268 -17.62 0.60 22.83
N ARG A 269 -16.41 0.23 22.42
CA ARG A 269 -15.34 1.18 22.07
C ARG A 269 -14.98 1.07 20.59
N TYR A 270 -15.03 2.19 19.87
CA TYR A 270 -14.57 2.27 18.48
C TYR A 270 -13.07 2.52 18.40
N LEU A 271 -12.39 1.69 17.61
CA LEU A 271 -10.95 1.66 17.48
C LEU A 271 -10.45 2.60 16.39
N LEU A 272 -9.28 3.19 16.62
CA LEU A 272 -8.53 3.97 15.65
C LEU A 272 -7.09 3.46 15.61
N SER A 273 -6.65 2.95 14.46
CA SER A 273 -5.25 2.63 14.21
C SER A 273 -4.70 3.42 13.04
N ILE A 274 -3.38 3.49 12.95
CA ILE A 274 -2.69 4.04 11.79
C ILE A 274 -1.51 3.13 11.43
N ILE A 275 -1.13 3.14 10.16
CA ILE A 275 0.16 2.59 9.73
C ILE A 275 1.25 3.65 9.88
N VAL A 276 2.40 3.26 10.41
CA VAL A 276 3.60 4.11 10.55
C VAL A 276 4.81 3.48 9.84
N PRO A 277 5.77 4.27 9.35
CA PRO A 277 6.95 3.75 8.65
C PRO A 277 7.88 2.96 9.57
N SER A 278 8.87 2.28 8.99
CA SER A 278 9.91 1.58 9.74
C SER A 278 11.10 2.48 10.11
N SER A 279 11.51 3.39 9.24
CA SER A 279 12.76 4.15 9.49
C SER A 279 12.63 5.06 10.73
N PRO A 280 13.60 5.04 11.66
CA PRO A 280 13.64 5.96 12.80
C PRO A 280 13.52 7.44 12.43
N SER A 281 14.09 7.84 11.29
CA SER A 281 14.06 9.23 10.81
C SER A 281 12.65 9.66 10.41
N ASP A 282 11.90 8.80 9.73
CA ASP A 282 10.52 9.07 9.34
C ASP A 282 9.59 9.02 10.56
N LEU A 283 9.85 8.07 11.46
CA LEU A 283 9.12 7.92 12.73
C LEU A 283 9.32 9.11 13.68
N GLU A 284 10.47 9.78 13.65
CA GLU A 284 10.72 10.93 14.51
C GLU A 284 9.62 12.00 14.39
N TYR A 285 9.11 12.25 13.18
CA TYR A 285 8.04 13.23 12.96
C TYR A 285 6.70 12.78 13.56
N TYR A 286 6.35 11.50 13.45
CA TYR A 286 5.15 10.94 14.07
C TYR A 286 5.21 11.03 15.61
N LEU A 287 6.40 10.84 16.17
CA LEU A 287 6.61 10.72 17.62
C LEU A 287 6.86 12.07 18.32
N ARG A 288 7.49 13.04 17.64
CA ARG A 288 7.73 14.40 18.18
C ARG A 288 6.44 15.17 18.44
N MET A 289 5.36 14.78 17.78
CA MET A 289 4.08 15.44 17.93
C MET A 289 3.38 14.87 19.15
N ASP A 290 3.57 15.54 20.28
CA ASP A 290 3.00 15.16 21.57
C ASP A 290 1.55 14.72 21.44
N GLY A 291 1.33 13.48 21.87
CA GLY A 291 0.00 12.91 22.04
C GLY A 291 -0.51 12.07 20.88
N LEU A 292 0.17 11.86 19.75
CA LEU A 292 -0.32 10.94 18.70
C LEU A 292 -0.79 9.60 19.30
N LEU A 293 0.06 9.00 20.13
CA LEU A 293 -0.26 7.76 20.85
C LEU A 293 -1.46 7.87 21.79
N HIS A 294 -1.81 9.04 22.31
CA HIS A 294 -3.02 9.23 23.11
C HIS A 294 -4.30 9.08 22.29
N TYR A 295 -4.24 9.42 20.99
CA TYR A 295 -5.42 9.46 20.13
C TYR A 295 -5.66 8.16 19.35
N VAL A 296 -4.65 7.31 19.21
CA VAL A 296 -4.77 6.00 18.55
C VAL A 296 -4.81 4.85 19.57
N ASP A 297 -5.50 3.78 19.24
CA ASP A 297 -5.57 2.55 20.03
C ASP A 297 -4.32 1.68 19.81
N PHE A 298 -3.81 1.60 18.58
CA PHE A 298 -2.54 0.95 18.26
C PHE A 298 -1.92 1.49 16.96
N LEU A 299 -0.61 1.31 16.82
CA LEU A 299 0.18 1.57 15.61
C LEU A 299 0.47 0.24 14.91
N ASN A 300 0.21 0.16 13.62
CA ASN A 300 0.71 -0.91 12.75
C ASN A 300 2.05 -0.44 12.16
N VAL A 301 3.16 -1.01 12.63
CA VAL A 301 4.50 -0.56 12.23
C VAL A 301 4.93 -1.33 11.00
N LEU A 302 5.23 -0.65 9.89
CA LEU A 302 5.58 -1.26 8.60
C LEU A 302 7.00 -1.86 8.63
N THR A 303 7.23 -2.85 9.49
CA THR A 303 8.52 -3.55 9.69
C THR A 303 8.81 -4.57 8.58
N TYR A 304 8.62 -4.17 7.33
CA TYR A 304 9.02 -4.92 6.14
C TYR A 304 9.39 -3.94 5.02
N GLY A 305 9.90 -4.44 3.90
CA GLY A 305 10.37 -3.60 2.82
C GLY A 305 11.68 -2.87 3.14
N TYR A 306 12.53 -3.45 3.99
CA TYR A 306 13.89 -2.91 4.21
C TYR A 306 14.78 -3.11 2.97
N TYR A 307 14.51 -4.19 2.22
CA TYR A 307 15.11 -4.51 0.93
C TYR A 307 14.00 -4.88 -0.05
N ALA A 308 14.02 -4.29 -1.25
CA ALA A 308 13.18 -4.71 -2.38
C ALA A 308 13.82 -4.31 -3.72
N PRO A 309 13.43 -4.94 -4.85
CA PRO A 309 13.91 -4.59 -6.20
C PRO A 309 13.22 -3.30 -6.71
N TRP A 310 13.47 -2.18 -6.03
CA TRP A 310 12.92 -0.88 -6.40
C TRP A 310 13.57 -0.32 -7.67
N SER A 311 12.94 0.74 -8.20
CA SER A 311 13.62 1.63 -9.15
C SER A 311 14.72 2.43 -8.43
N GLY A 312 15.79 2.75 -9.15
CA GLY A 312 16.91 3.53 -8.64
C GLY A 312 17.94 2.73 -7.86
N VAL A 313 18.97 3.43 -7.37
CA VAL A 313 20.16 2.83 -6.75
C VAL A 313 19.84 1.96 -5.54
N ASN A 314 18.76 2.24 -4.82
CA ASN A 314 18.36 1.45 -3.65
C ASN A 314 17.83 0.06 -4.01
N GLY A 315 17.31 -0.14 -5.23
CA GLY A 315 16.83 -1.45 -5.67
C GLY A 315 17.92 -2.47 -5.91
N LYS A 316 19.18 -2.02 -6.10
CA LYS A 316 20.32 -2.89 -6.38
C LYS A 316 20.68 -3.77 -5.19
N PHE A 317 20.37 -3.34 -3.97
CA PHE A 317 20.74 -4.08 -2.76
C PHE A 317 19.76 -5.23 -2.55
N VAL A 318 20.29 -6.44 -2.62
CA VAL A 318 19.56 -7.69 -2.38
C VAL A 318 19.66 -8.01 -0.90
N GLY A 319 18.54 -8.40 -0.30
CA GLY A 319 18.48 -8.76 1.09
C GLY A 319 17.06 -9.11 1.53
N PRO A 320 16.86 -9.46 2.80
CA PRO A 320 15.58 -9.93 3.31
C PRO A 320 14.53 -8.82 3.32
N ASN A 321 13.27 -9.15 3.00
CA ASN A 321 12.17 -8.19 3.04
C ASN A 321 11.97 -7.61 4.46
N ALA A 322 12.13 -8.45 5.49
CA ALA A 322 11.92 -8.10 6.89
C ALA A 322 12.92 -8.84 7.80
N PRO A 323 14.23 -8.51 7.76
CA PRO A 323 15.22 -9.13 8.64
C PRO A 323 14.82 -8.91 10.09
N LEU A 324 14.84 -9.97 10.91
CA LEU A 324 14.58 -9.79 12.34
C LEU A 324 15.73 -9.01 13.00
N TYR A 325 16.97 -9.40 12.71
CA TYR A 325 18.19 -8.76 13.16
C TYR A 325 19.17 -8.52 12.00
N GLY A 326 20.24 -7.77 12.27
CA GLY A 326 21.41 -7.65 11.40
C GLY A 326 21.17 -6.96 10.05
N GLY A 327 22.19 -7.04 9.21
CA GLY A 327 22.24 -6.41 7.89
C GLY A 327 22.82 -4.99 7.85
N ASN A 328 23.02 -4.51 6.62
CA ASN A 328 23.66 -3.21 6.33
C ASN A 328 22.68 -2.03 6.26
N ARG A 329 21.41 -2.29 6.59
CA ARG A 329 20.28 -1.35 6.64
C ARG A 329 19.49 -1.65 7.90
N GLU A 330 18.45 -0.87 8.16
CA GLU A 330 17.57 -1.12 9.29
C GLU A 330 16.94 -2.53 9.24
N ASN A 331 16.60 -3.03 10.43
CA ASN A 331 15.91 -4.30 10.62
C ASN A 331 14.71 -4.14 11.57
N VAL A 332 13.95 -5.22 11.75
CA VAL A 332 12.76 -5.25 12.61
C VAL A 332 13.12 -4.90 14.05
N ASP A 333 14.19 -5.49 14.59
CA ASP A 333 14.60 -5.23 15.98
C ASP A 333 14.95 -3.77 16.24
N GLU A 334 15.81 -3.17 15.40
CA GLU A 334 16.19 -1.76 15.51
C GLU A 334 14.99 -0.82 15.47
N THR A 335 14.05 -1.09 14.54
CA THR A 335 12.82 -0.30 14.40
C THR A 335 11.93 -0.41 15.64
N MET A 336 11.73 -1.64 16.13
CA MET A 336 10.87 -1.89 17.28
C MET A 336 11.50 -1.37 18.57
N GLN A 337 12.80 -1.57 18.76
CA GLN A 337 13.58 -1.00 19.88
C GLN A 337 13.48 0.52 19.88
N TYR A 338 13.70 1.18 18.74
CA TYR A 338 13.57 2.63 18.62
C TYR A 338 12.19 3.12 19.07
N LEU A 339 11.11 2.52 18.54
CA LEU A 339 9.74 2.87 18.92
C LEU A 339 9.46 2.60 20.40
N ILE A 340 9.91 1.47 20.94
CA ILE A 340 9.70 1.14 22.35
C ILE A 340 10.43 2.13 23.25
N CYS A 341 11.67 2.50 22.93
CA CYS A 341 12.43 3.48 23.70
C CYS A 341 11.84 4.89 23.64
N LYS A 342 11.37 5.31 22.46
CA LYS A 342 10.76 6.63 22.28
C LYS A 342 9.38 6.72 22.93
N THR A 343 8.56 5.67 22.83
CA THR A 343 7.16 5.71 23.24
C THR A 343 6.90 5.21 24.64
N ARG A 344 7.75 4.30 25.16
CA ARG A 344 7.56 3.56 26.41
C ARG A 344 6.20 2.84 26.47
N THR A 345 5.58 2.54 25.32
CA THR A 345 4.28 1.87 25.23
C THR A 345 4.28 0.71 24.22
N PRO A 346 5.06 -0.37 24.46
CA PRO A 346 5.12 -1.54 23.56
C PRO A 346 3.73 -2.15 23.31
N SER A 347 2.84 -2.08 24.30
CA SER A 347 1.46 -2.58 24.22
C SER A 347 0.60 -1.91 23.14
N LYS A 348 1.02 -0.76 22.60
CA LYS A 348 0.36 -0.05 21.49
C LYS A 348 0.93 -0.37 20.12
N LEU A 349 2.02 -1.13 20.03
CA LEU A 349 2.66 -1.42 18.76
C LEU A 349 2.21 -2.79 18.23
N ASN A 350 2.07 -2.89 16.92
CA ASN A 350 1.93 -4.14 16.19
C ASN A 350 3.07 -4.27 15.19
N MET A 351 3.84 -5.35 15.30
CA MET A 351 4.91 -5.68 14.35
C MET A 351 4.33 -6.34 13.10
N ALA A 352 4.88 -6.04 11.92
CA ALA A 352 4.38 -6.59 10.66
C ALA A 352 4.93 -7.99 10.37
N LEU A 353 4.08 -8.84 9.79
CA LEU A 353 4.41 -10.15 9.23
C LEU A 353 4.01 -10.18 7.75
N SER A 354 4.96 -10.38 6.85
CA SER A 354 4.73 -10.42 5.41
C SER A 354 4.50 -11.83 4.89
N PHE A 355 3.29 -12.16 4.43
CA PHE A 355 2.96 -13.48 3.88
C PHE A 355 3.35 -13.63 2.40
N TYR A 356 4.41 -12.94 2.00
CA TYR A 356 4.94 -12.93 0.65
C TYR A 356 6.46 -12.83 0.71
N GLY A 357 7.13 -13.36 -0.32
CA GLY A 357 8.54 -13.16 -0.55
C GLY A 357 8.83 -12.18 -1.68
N ARG A 358 10.09 -11.83 -1.88
CA ARG A 358 10.58 -11.00 -2.98
C ARG A 358 11.77 -11.67 -3.63
N TYR A 359 11.84 -11.63 -4.96
CA TYR A 359 13.04 -12.03 -5.66
C TYR A 359 13.67 -10.88 -6.42
N TRP A 360 14.97 -11.02 -6.67
CA TRP A 360 15.75 -10.23 -7.59
C TRP A 360 16.23 -11.12 -8.73
N GLU A 361 16.33 -10.55 -9.93
CA GLU A 361 17.03 -11.14 -11.07
C GLU A 361 18.34 -10.40 -11.31
N ASN A 362 19.25 -10.99 -12.08
CA ASN A 362 20.57 -10.43 -12.38
C ASN A 362 21.40 -10.16 -11.12
N VAL A 363 21.32 -11.06 -10.15
CA VAL A 363 22.08 -10.97 -8.89
C VAL A 363 23.53 -11.40 -9.13
N ASN A 364 24.46 -10.70 -8.50
CA ASN A 364 25.90 -10.92 -8.63
C ASN A 364 26.39 -11.98 -7.64
N ASP A 365 27.06 -13.01 -8.16
CA ASP A 365 27.57 -14.13 -7.37
C ASP A 365 28.95 -13.84 -6.74
N ASN A 366 29.63 -12.78 -7.17
CA ASN A 366 30.99 -12.43 -6.71
C ASN A 366 31.03 -11.76 -5.33
N VAL A 367 29.91 -11.73 -4.60
CA VAL A 367 29.82 -11.11 -3.27
C VAL A 367 30.00 -12.19 -2.19
N PRO A 368 30.90 -12.01 -1.19
CA PRO A 368 31.19 -13.03 -0.19
C PRO A 368 30.01 -13.41 0.71
N ASP A 369 29.05 -12.49 0.87
CA ASP A 369 27.91 -12.66 1.76
C ASP A 369 26.81 -13.53 1.11
N GLU A 370 26.24 -14.43 1.90
CA GLU A 370 25.21 -15.35 1.43
C GLU A 370 23.84 -14.69 1.26
N MET A 371 23.51 -13.69 2.08
CA MET A 371 22.22 -13.00 2.12
C MET A 371 22.27 -11.63 1.42
N PHE A 372 23.30 -10.84 1.69
CA PHE A 372 23.42 -9.45 1.25
C PHE A 372 24.23 -9.35 -0.04
N LYS A 373 23.55 -9.26 -1.18
CA LYS A 373 24.16 -9.21 -2.51
C LYS A 373 23.83 -7.90 -3.24
N GLU A 374 24.36 -7.74 -4.45
CA GLU A 374 23.93 -6.70 -5.37
C GLU A 374 23.33 -7.30 -6.65
N ALA A 375 22.31 -6.65 -7.20
CA ALA A 375 21.70 -6.96 -8.48
C ALA A 375 22.03 -5.88 -9.52
N ASP A 376 22.32 -6.31 -10.74
CA ASP A 376 22.52 -5.38 -11.85
C ASP A 376 21.23 -4.62 -12.16
N LEU A 377 21.36 -3.33 -12.42
CA LEU A 377 20.24 -2.46 -12.79
C LEU A 377 20.06 -2.44 -14.31
N ILE A 378 18.85 -2.73 -14.78
CA ILE A 378 18.46 -2.54 -16.19
C ILE A 378 17.70 -1.22 -16.28
N ASN A 379 18.21 -0.29 -17.10
CA ASN A 379 17.65 1.06 -17.25
C ASN A 379 17.45 1.79 -15.89
N GLY A 380 18.40 1.60 -14.96
CA GLY A 380 18.36 2.20 -13.62
C GLY A 380 17.38 1.56 -12.64
N LYS A 381 16.83 0.37 -12.96
CA LYS A 381 15.88 -0.36 -12.10
C LYS A 381 16.32 -1.81 -11.89
N ALA A 382 16.22 -2.28 -10.65
CA ALA A 382 16.41 -3.69 -10.33
C ALA A 382 15.23 -4.51 -10.86
N GLN A 383 15.52 -5.68 -11.43
CA GLN A 383 14.49 -6.60 -11.90
C GLN A 383 14.09 -7.54 -10.77
N GLY A 384 12.81 -7.85 -10.67
CA GLY A 384 12.25 -8.63 -9.58
C GLY A 384 10.83 -8.23 -9.24
N MET A 385 10.18 -9.04 -8.42
CA MET A 385 8.82 -8.80 -7.93
C MET A 385 8.56 -9.54 -6.63
N PHE A 386 7.37 -9.34 -6.06
CA PHE A 386 6.89 -10.11 -4.92
C PHE A 386 6.18 -11.40 -5.37
N VAL A 387 6.18 -12.41 -4.51
CA VAL A 387 5.43 -13.66 -4.70
C VAL A 387 4.72 -14.02 -3.39
N ALA A 388 3.39 -14.15 -3.43
CA ALA A 388 2.60 -14.63 -2.29
C ALA A 388 3.00 -16.05 -1.88
N TRP A 389 2.97 -16.36 -0.58
CA TRP A 389 3.32 -17.69 -0.04
C TRP A 389 2.63 -18.86 -0.76
N LYS A 390 1.34 -18.73 -1.08
CA LYS A 390 0.58 -19.76 -1.80
C LYS A 390 1.05 -20.01 -3.24
N ASN A 391 1.78 -19.06 -3.83
CA ASN A 391 2.16 -19.09 -5.24
C ASN A 391 3.64 -19.45 -5.45
N LEU A 392 4.42 -19.72 -4.40
CA LEU A 392 5.87 -19.98 -4.52
C LEU A 392 6.18 -21.09 -5.53
N ALA A 393 5.62 -22.28 -5.33
CA ALA A 393 5.84 -23.43 -6.21
C ALA A 393 5.37 -23.15 -7.65
N GLY A 394 4.20 -22.52 -7.83
CA GLY A 394 3.68 -22.14 -9.15
C GLY A 394 4.50 -21.04 -9.85
N ARG A 395 5.44 -20.41 -9.14
CA ARG A 395 6.40 -19.44 -9.68
C ARG A 395 7.83 -19.97 -9.72
N GLY A 396 8.02 -21.28 -9.53
CA GLY A 396 9.34 -21.94 -9.63
C GLY A 396 10.19 -21.85 -8.35
N TRP A 397 9.62 -21.41 -7.23
CA TRP A 397 10.32 -21.38 -5.94
C TRP A 397 9.98 -22.64 -5.13
N ASP A 398 10.90 -23.60 -5.11
CA ASP A 398 10.78 -24.77 -4.24
C ASP A 398 11.22 -24.42 -2.81
N LYS A 399 10.27 -24.50 -1.87
CA LYS A 399 10.52 -24.26 -0.45
C LYS A 399 11.56 -25.25 0.13
N SER A 400 11.74 -26.42 -0.47
CA SER A 400 12.70 -27.43 -0.01
C SER A 400 14.17 -27.03 -0.28
N GLU A 401 14.39 -26.13 -1.23
CA GLU A 401 15.71 -25.58 -1.58
C GLU A 401 16.11 -24.39 -0.68
N ALA A 402 15.25 -24.01 0.26
CA ALA A 402 15.49 -22.85 1.10
C ALA A 402 16.64 -23.07 2.09
N LEU A 403 17.62 -22.18 2.01
CA LEU A 403 18.70 -22.03 2.97
C LEU A 403 18.26 -21.08 4.09
N TRP A 404 18.89 -21.19 5.25
CA TRP A 404 18.59 -20.36 6.42
C TRP A 404 19.75 -19.42 6.71
N HIS A 405 19.47 -18.12 6.79
CA HIS A 405 20.44 -17.14 7.23
C HIS A 405 20.30 -16.90 8.74
N GLU A 406 21.33 -17.29 9.52
CA GLU A 406 21.25 -17.31 10.98
C GLU A 406 21.12 -15.92 11.60
N GLU A 407 21.83 -14.91 11.09
CA GLU A 407 21.76 -13.56 11.64
C GLU A 407 20.38 -12.92 11.43
N THR A 408 19.89 -12.89 10.19
CA THR A 408 18.62 -12.20 9.89
C THR A 408 17.38 -13.00 10.29
N GLN A 409 17.55 -14.28 10.57
CA GLN A 409 16.48 -15.25 10.82
C GLN A 409 15.44 -15.30 9.70
N ILE A 410 15.93 -15.31 8.46
CA ILE A 410 15.10 -15.32 7.25
C ILE A 410 15.60 -16.41 6.30
N PRO A 411 14.71 -17.24 5.71
CA PRO A 411 15.09 -18.15 4.66
C PRO A 411 15.31 -17.44 3.32
N TYR A 412 16.17 -18.02 2.49
CA TYR A 412 16.42 -17.56 1.14
C TYR A 412 16.64 -18.74 0.18
N ILE A 413 16.43 -18.50 -1.12
CA ILE A 413 16.77 -19.42 -2.20
C ILE A 413 17.70 -18.67 -3.15
N TRP A 414 18.89 -19.24 -3.39
CA TRP A 414 19.85 -18.73 -4.35
C TRP A 414 19.98 -19.69 -5.54
N ASN A 415 19.56 -19.23 -6.73
CA ASN A 415 19.81 -19.93 -7.98
C ASN A 415 20.92 -19.18 -8.74
N SER A 416 22.14 -19.70 -8.68
CA SER A 416 23.32 -19.10 -9.32
C SER A 416 23.29 -19.21 -10.84
N GLU A 417 22.72 -20.28 -11.40
CA GLU A 417 22.61 -20.48 -12.85
C GLU A 417 21.67 -19.44 -13.50
N GLU A 418 20.51 -19.19 -12.87
CA GLU A 418 19.56 -18.17 -13.31
C GLU A 418 19.89 -16.77 -12.79
N ARG A 419 20.86 -16.64 -11.89
CA ARG A 419 21.18 -15.42 -11.14
C ARG A 419 19.96 -14.81 -10.46
N LYS A 420 19.13 -15.64 -9.82
CA LYS A 420 17.95 -15.19 -9.07
C LYS A 420 18.07 -15.49 -7.59
N PHE A 421 17.74 -14.49 -6.78
CA PHE A 421 17.78 -14.58 -5.33
C PHE A 421 16.40 -14.28 -4.77
N PHE A 422 15.87 -15.17 -3.93
CA PHE A 422 14.53 -15.04 -3.36
C PHE A 422 14.57 -15.11 -1.84
N VAL A 423 13.89 -14.16 -1.19
CA VAL A 423 13.73 -14.11 0.27
C VAL A 423 12.25 -14.15 0.61
N PHE A 424 11.89 -14.81 1.70
CA PHE A 424 10.49 -14.99 2.08
C PHE A 424 10.37 -15.29 3.58
N GLU A 425 9.14 -15.29 4.09
CA GLU A 425 8.85 -15.84 5.41
C GLU A 425 8.41 -17.30 5.27
N ASN A 426 8.81 -18.15 6.21
CA ASN A 426 8.34 -19.51 6.41
C ASN A 426 7.91 -19.71 7.86
N GLU A 427 7.49 -20.92 8.22
CA GLU A 427 7.06 -21.24 9.58
C GLU A 427 8.14 -20.93 10.64
N ARG A 428 9.42 -21.23 10.34
CA ARG A 428 10.54 -20.99 11.27
C ARG A 428 10.78 -19.50 11.53
N SER A 429 10.82 -18.68 10.47
CA SER A 429 11.03 -17.22 10.59
C SER A 429 9.83 -16.51 11.22
N LEU A 430 8.60 -16.93 10.91
CA LEU A 430 7.43 -16.42 11.60
C LEU A 430 7.42 -16.81 13.08
N GLN A 431 7.77 -18.04 13.44
CA GLN A 431 7.87 -18.45 14.84
C GLN A 431 8.87 -17.57 15.59
N ALA A 432 10.07 -17.34 15.04
CA ALA A 432 11.06 -16.45 15.65
C ALA A 432 10.53 -15.02 15.87
N LYS A 433 9.72 -14.50 14.95
CA LYS A 433 9.05 -13.20 15.10
C LYS A 433 7.93 -13.22 16.15
N MET A 434 7.22 -14.32 16.28
CA MET A 434 6.22 -14.48 17.34
C MET A 434 6.88 -14.54 18.72
N ASP A 435 8.00 -15.27 18.83
CA ASP A 435 8.82 -15.34 20.04
C ASP A 435 9.36 -13.95 20.39
N TYR A 436 9.93 -13.24 19.41
CA TYR A 436 10.36 -11.85 19.55
C TYR A 436 9.23 -10.94 20.09
N ALA A 437 8.02 -11.06 19.55
CA ALA A 437 6.88 -10.26 19.98
C ALA A 437 6.45 -10.58 21.43
N ALA A 438 6.54 -11.85 21.83
CA ALA A 438 6.27 -12.31 23.19
C ALA A 438 7.34 -11.82 24.18
N ASP A 439 8.62 -12.06 23.89
CA ASP A 439 9.78 -11.68 24.72
C ASP A 439 9.87 -10.18 24.97
N HIS A 440 9.50 -9.40 23.95
CA HIS A 440 9.49 -7.94 24.01
C HIS A 440 8.12 -7.38 24.39
N ASN A 441 7.17 -8.21 24.83
CA ASN A 441 5.85 -7.77 25.30
C ASN A 441 5.19 -6.76 24.33
N ILE A 442 5.39 -6.94 23.02
CA ILE A 442 4.82 -6.09 21.97
C ILE A 442 3.31 -6.32 21.96
N GLY A 443 2.53 -5.27 21.74
CA GLY A 443 1.07 -5.32 21.84
C GLY A 443 0.39 -6.27 20.85
N GLY A 444 1.07 -6.64 19.77
CA GLY A 444 0.63 -7.67 18.85
C GLY A 444 1.43 -7.70 17.56
N VAL A 445 0.83 -8.35 16.56
CA VAL A 445 1.34 -8.43 15.20
C VAL A 445 0.22 -8.10 14.21
N TYR A 446 0.59 -7.64 13.01
CA TYR A 446 -0.34 -7.61 11.89
C TYR A 446 0.22 -8.34 10.66
N ILE A 447 -0.68 -8.90 9.87
CA ILE A 447 -0.35 -9.74 8.70
C ILE A 447 -0.66 -8.96 7.43
N TRP A 448 0.32 -8.82 6.53
CA TRP A 448 0.14 -8.35 5.16
C TRP A 448 0.49 -9.47 4.16
N ALA A 449 -0.48 -10.10 3.50
CA ALA A 449 -1.93 -10.04 3.76
C ALA A 449 -2.50 -11.45 3.83
N LEU A 450 -3.68 -11.61 4.44
CA LEU A 450 -4.28 -12.90 4.72
C LEU A 450 -4.42 -13.78 3.47
N GLY A 451 -4.84 -13.22 2.33
CA GLY A 451 -5.01 -13.98 1.10
C GLY A 451 -3.72 -14.39 0.41
N ALA A 452 -2.55 -14.05 0.95
CA ALA A 452 -1.27 -14.52 0.43
C ALA A 452 -0.89 -15.91 0.98
N ASP A 453 -1.53 -16.36 2.06
CA ASP A 453 -1.36 -17.71 2.63
C ASP A 453 -2.03 -18.79 1.77
N ASP A 454 -1.63 -20.04 2.00
CA ASP A 454 -2.14 -21.21 1.28
C ASP A 454 -3.50 -21.71 1.82
N ASN A 455 -4.01 -22.81 1.24
CA ASN A 455 -5.30 -23.36 1.64
C ASN A 455 -5.30 -24.03 3.02
N ASN A 456 -4.13 -24.39 3.53
CA ASN A 456 -3.96 -25.00 4.84
C ASN A 456 -3.76 -23.95 5.94
N ASP A 457 -3.72 -22.66 5.58
CA ASP A 457 -3.40 -21.54 6.46
C ASP A 457 -2.03 -21.73 7.13
N THR A 458 -1.04 -22.26 6.41
CA THR A 458 0.25 -22.69 6.98
C THR A 458 0.90 -21.59 7.83
N LEU A 459 1.02 -20.37 7.28
CA LEU A 459 1.65 -19.26 7.99
C LEU A 459 0.73 -18.70 9.08
N LEU A 460 -0.57 -18.57 8.81
CA LEU A 460 -1.54 -18.09 9.79
C LEU A 460 -1.68 -19.06 10.99
N ASN A 461 -1.50 -20.37 10.79
CA ASN A 461 -1.49 -21.36 11.88
C ASN A 461 -0.38 -21.01 12.88
N VAL A 462 0.86 -20.84 12.41
CA VAL A 462 2.01 -20.46 13.24
C VAL A 462 1.72 -19.21 14.06
N VAL A 463 1.26 -18.15 13.39
CA VAL A 463 0.94 -16.87 14.05
C VAL A 463 -0.19 -17.02 15.07
N SER A 464 -1.23 -17.79 14.75
CA SER A 464 -2.41 -17.93 15.61
C SER A 464 -2.22 -18.88 16.80
N SER A 465 -1.30 -19.83 16.71
CA SER A 465 -1.02 -20.79 17.78
C SER A 465 0.04 -20.30 18.77
N ALA A 466 0.85 -19.31 18.41
CA ALA A 466 1.90 -18.78 19.26
C ALA A 466 1.33 -18.14 20.55
N ASP A 467 2.01 -18.37 21.67
CA ASP A 467 1.64 -17.79 22.96
C ASP A 467 2.27 -16.40 23.17
N LEU A 468 1.60 -15.37 22.65
CA LEU A 468 1.99 -13.97 22.89
C LEU A 468 1.86 -13.52 24.36
N CYS A 469 1.39 -14.39 25.27
CA CYS A 469 1.20 -14.08 26.68
C CYS A 469 2.34 -14.59 27.59
N GLU A 470 3.29 -15.38 27.07
CA GLU A 470 4.32 -16.07 27.88
C GLU A 470 5.38 -15.12 28.49
N GLY A 471 5.74 -14.04 27.78
CA GLY A 471 6.86 -13.13 28.15
C GLY A 471 6.73 -12.29 29.43
N GLY A 472 5.73 -12.54 30.28
CA GLY A 472 5.49 -11.79 31.51
C GLY A 472 5.17 -10.30 31.27
N SER A 473 5.09 -9.51 32.34
CA SER A 473 4.83 -8.06 32.25
C SER A 473 6.09 -7.23 31.97
N GLY A 474 7.27 -7.85 32.06
CA GLY A 474 8.54 -7.22 31.74
C GLY A 474 8.68 -6.93 30.24
N ASN A 475 9.51 -5.96 29.89
CA ASN A 475 9.94 -5.75 28.51
C ASN A 475 11.45 -5.52 28.57
N THR A 476 12.22 -6.45 28.00
CA THR A 476 13.69 -6.40 27.99
C THR A 476 14.20 -5.18 27.23
N LEU A 477 13.59 -4.79 26.10
CA LEU A 477 13.97 -3.57 25.35
C LEU A 477 13.81 -2.29 26.19
N ILE A 478 12.74 -2.14 26.97
CA ILE A 478 12.56 -0.97 27.86
C ILE A 478 13.73 -0.84 28.83
N SER A 479 14.27 -1.96 29.32
CA SER A 479 15.43 -1.96 30.21
C SER A 479 16.74 -1.58 29.52
N LEU A 480 16.82 -1.71 28.19
CA LEU A 480 17.95 -1.29 27.36
C LEU A 480 17.87 0.18 26.92
N CYS A 481 16.71 0.82 27.07
CA CYS A 481 16.51 2.21 26.70
C CYS A 481 17.10 3.15 27.75
N GLY A 482 18.40 3.45 27.60
CA GLY A 482 19.17 4.38 28.44
C GLY A 482 18.63 5.79 28.54
#